data_AF-A0A1W9W2V9-F1
#
_entry.id   AF-A0A1W9W2V9-F1
#
_cell.length_a   1.000
_cell.length_b   1.000
_cell.length_c   1.000
_cell.angle_alpha   90.00
_cell.angle_beta   90.00
_cell.angle_gamma   90.00
#
_symmetry.space_group_name_H-M   'P 1'
#
loop_
_entity.id
_entity.type
_entity.pdbx_description
1 polymer ?
#
loop_
_entity_poly.entity_id
_entity_poly.type
_entity_poly.pdbx_seq_one_letter_code
_entity_poly.pdbx_strand_id
1 'polypeptide(L)'
;MKGTVSLRDLYAKYHKQVQFLTVYISEAHPVDGWWFGRGILKYVMKFYSPNASMNTYNHKTIDERRKIAGECEDALQYGIHTYVDELDDAVSKAYAAHPTRLYLVGIDGIVAYAAGLGPLDFHPYKLGKAIEKYLA
;
A
#
# COMPACT_ATOMS: atom_id res chain seq x y z
N MET A 1 -26.28 -0.15 0.73
CA MET A 1 -24.86 0.12 0.40
C MET A 1 -24.05 -1.07 0.89
N LYS A 2 -23.55 -1.94 -0.01
CA LYS A 2 -22.67 -3.05 0.41
C LYS A 2 -21.39 -2.42 0.94
N GLY A 3 -21.04 -2.72 2.20
CA GLY A 3 -19.83 -2.20 2.84
C GLY A 3 -18.60 -2.43 1.95
N THR A 4 -17.75 -1.41 1.86
CA THR A 4 -16.48 -1.49 1.14
C THR A 4 -15.62 -2.59 1.77
N VAL A 5 -15.26 -3.62 0.99
CA VAL A 5 -14.33 -4.66 1.43
C VAL A 5 -12.98 -4.01 1.75
N SER A 6 -12.46 -4.26 2.95
CA SER A 6 -11.15 -3.81 3.42
C SER A 6 -10.10 -4.92 3.31
N LEU A 7 -8.81 -4.58 3.45
CA LEU A 7 -7.74 -5.58 3.57
C LEU A 7 -7.90 -6.46 4.83
N ARG A 8 -8.42 -5.89 5.92
CA ARG A 8 -8.71 -6.63 7.15
C ARG A 8 -9.79 -7.70 6.91
N ASP A 9 -10.81 -7.38 6.11
CA ASP A 9 -11.87 -8.36 5.76
C ASP A 9 -11.30 -9.51 4.92
N LEU A 10 -10.42 -9.21 3.96
CA LEU A 10 -9.74 -10.24 3.17
C LEU A 10 -8.85 -11.12 4.05
N TYR A 11 -8.07 -10.51 4.95
CA TYR A 11 -7.23 -11.24 5.88
C TYR A 11 -8.07 -12.17 6.75
N ALA A 12 -9.12 -11.66 7.40
CA ALA A 12 -10.02 -12.47 8.23
C ALA A 12 -10.60 -13.66 7.45
N LYS A 13 -10.95 -13.48 6.18
CA LYS A 13 -11.54 -14.53 5.33
C LYS A 13 -10.52 -15.55 4.81
N TYR A 14 -9.30 -15.12 4.45
CA TYR A 14 -8.39 -15.94 3.65
C TYR A 14 -7.02 -16.25 4.29
N HIS A 15 -6.66 -15.69 5.45
CA HIS A 15 -5.32 -15.85 6.04
C HIS A 15 -4.86 -17.30 6.26
N LYS A 16 -5.78 -18.26 6.34
CA LYS A 16 -5.46 -19.70 6.45
C LYS A 16 -5.01 -20.35 5.14
N GLN A 17 -5.32 -19.73 4.00
CA GLN A 17 -5.06 -20.25 2.65
C GLN A 17 -4.12 -19.35 1.85
N VAL A 18 -4.09 -18.06 2.18
CA VAL A 18 -3.30 -17.02 1.50
C VAL A 18 -2.49 -16.25 2.53
N GLN A 19 -1.21 -16.07 2.26
CA GLN A 19 -0.36 -15.20 3.07
C GLN A 19 -0.59 -13.74 2.68
N PHE A 20 -0.72 -12.88 3.68
CA PHE A 20 -0.84 -11.44 3.48
C PHE A 20 0.43 -10.76 4.00
N LEU A 21 1.02 -9.92 3.15
CA LEU A 21 2.16 -9.09 3.50
C LEU A 21 1.82 -7.65 3.14
N THR A 22 2.00 -6.73 4.08
CA THR A 22 2.06 -5.30 3.80
C THR A 22 3.52 -4.88 3.77
N VAL A 23 3.93 -4.14 2.75
CA VAL A 23 5.30 -3.63 2.63
C VAL A 23 5.22 -2.11 2.58
N TYR A 24 5.79 -1.47 3.59
CA TYR A 24 5.92 -0.02 3.65
C TYR A 24 7.03 0.43 2.70
N ILE A 25 6.70 1.31 1.77
CA ILE A 25 7.61 1.86 0.75
C ILE A 25 7.86 3.35 1.00
N SER A 26 8.72 3.98 0.18
CA SER A 26 8.99 5.42 0.23
C SER A 26 7.72 6.28 0.21
N GLU A 27 7.75 7.41 0.90
CA GLU A 27 6.64 8.37 0.96
C GLU A 27 6.16 8.80 -0.43
N ALA A 28 4.85 8.77 -0.66
CA ALA A 28 4.26 9.27 -1.90
C ALA A 28 4.35 10.80 -2.03
N HIS A 29 4.32 11.51 -0.90
CA HIS A 29 4.20 12.97 -0.82
C HIS A 29 5.14 13.60 0.22
N PRO A 30 6.46 13.36 0.14
CA PRO A 30 7.41 13.86 1.12
C PRO A 30 7.49 15.40 1.10
N VAL A 31 7.68 16.00 2.28
CA VAL A 31 7.82 17.46 2.47
C VAL A 31 9.04 18.02 1.73
N ASP A 32 10.13 17.26 1.68
CA ASP A 32 11.41 17.64 1.07
C ASP A 32 11.64 17.04 -0.33
N GLY A 33 10.68 16.28 -0.87
CA GLY A 33 10.77 15.73 -2.22
C GLY A 33 10.01 16.52 -3.28
N TRP A 34 10.24 16.15 -4.53
CA TRP A 34 9.48 16.60 -5.68
C TRP A 34 8.29 15.66 -5.89
N TRP A 35 7.08 16.19 -5.74
CA TRP A 35 5.84 15.54 -6.12
C TRP A 35 4.87 16.62 -6.60
N PHE A 36 3.88 16.22 -7.41
CA PHE A 36 3.00 17.15 -8.14
C PHE A 36 2.20 18.12 -7.24
N GLY A 37 2.18 17.96 -5.91
CA GLY A 37 1.22 18.64 -5.03
C GLY A 37 1.69 19.87 -4.24
N ARG A 38 2.73 20.61 -4.63
CA ARG A 38 3.06 21.88 -3.94
C ARG A 38 2.08 23.01 -4.32
N GLY A 39 1.78 23.90 -3.38
CA GLY A 39 0.88 25.05 -3.61
C GLY A 39 -0.60 24.69 -3.66
N ILE A 40 -1.35 25.24 -4.63
CA ILE A 40 -2.82 25.07 -4.73
C ILE A 40 -3.23 23.59 -4.91
N LEU A 41 -2.37 22.80 -5.55
CA LEU A 41 -2.61 21.39 -5.82
C LEU A 41 -2.61 20.53 -4.54
N LYS A 42 -1.98 20.99 -3.46
CA LYS A 42 -2.07 20.38 -2.11
C LYS A 42 -3.51 20.34 -1.62
N TYR A 43 -4.24 21.44 -1.80
CA TYR A 43 -5.62 21.57 -1.35
C TYR A 43 -6.56 20.69 -2.19
N VAL A 44 -6.30 20.62 -3.50
CA VAL A 44 -7.02 19.70 -4.41
C VAL A 44 -6.78 18.25 -3.98
N MET A 45 -5.53 17.85 -3.75
CA MET A 45 -5.19 16.50 -3.31
C MET A 45 -5.83 16.17 -1.95
N LYS A 46 -5.84 17.10 -0.99
CA LYS A 46 -6.50 16.91 0.31
C LYS A 46 -8.03 16.81 0.19
N PHE A 47 -8.62 17.44 -0.81
CA PHE A 47 -10.06 17.29 -1.09
C PHE A 47 -10.39 15.89 -1.63
N TYR A 48 -9.58 15.36 -2.56
CA TYR A 48 -9.81 14.03 -3.17
C TYR A 48 -9.25 12.87 -2.34
N SER A 49 -8.27 13.11 -1.48
CA SER A 49 -7.58 12.11 -0.65
C SER A 49 -7.26 12.72 0.72
N PRO A 50 -8.27 12.93 1.57
CA PRO A 50 -8.13 13.65 2.84
C PRO A 50 -7.17 12.97 3.83
N ASN A 51 -6.96 11.66 3.69
CA ASN A 51 -6.10 10.86 4.54
C ASN A 51 -4.67 10.69 3.99
N ALA A 52 -4.34 11.30 2.84
CA ALA A 52 -2.98 11.22 2.31
C ALA A 52 -2.03 11.99 3.22
N SER A 53 -1.00 11.32 3.74
CA SER A 53 0.08 11.98 4.47
C SER A 53 0.84 12.91 3.54
N MET A 54 1.05 14.16 3.97
CA MET A 54 1.84 15.17 3.24
C MET A 54 2.79 15.95 4.17
N ASN A 55 2.98 15.44 5.40
CA ASN A 55 3.78 16.08 6.44
C ASN A 55 4.98 15.20 6.85
N THR A 56 5.22 14.11 6.12
CA THR A 56 6.35 13.19 6.31
C THR A 56 7.51 13.63 5.42
N TYR A 57 8.74 13.52 5.90
CA TYR A 57 9.96 13.77 5.11
C TYR A 57 10.41 12.46 4.46
N ASN A 58 11.24 12.55 3.43
CA ASN A 58 11.94 11.37 2.94
C ASN A 58 12.83 10.78 4.04
N HIS A 59 12.77 9.47 4.17
CA HIS A 59 13.61 8.70 5.08
C HIS A 59 15.07 8.75 4.62
N LYS A 60 15.97 9.17 5.49
CA LYS A 60 17.43 9.19 5.25
C LYS A 60 18.11 7.98 5.88
N THR A 61 17.45 7.35 6.86
CA THR A 61 17.92 6.14 7.54
C THR A 61 16.81 5.08 7.60
N ILE A 62 17.19 3.82 7.77
CA ILE A 62 16.21 2.73 7.88
C ILE A 62 15.38 2.86 9.16
N ASP A 63 15.95 3.39 10.24
CA ASP A 63 15.23 3.57 11.49
C ASP A 63 14.17 4.67 11.38
N GLU A 64 14.43 5.74 10.63
CA GLU A 64 13.40 6.73 10.28
C GLU A 64 12.26 6.09 9.48
N ARG A 65 12.58 5.26 8.47
CA ARG A 65 11.58 4.56 7.68
C ARG A 65 10.74 3.60 8.53
N ARG A 66 11.38 2.83 9.40
CA ARG A 66 10.70 1.92 10.34
C ARG A 66 9.79 2.66 11.31
N LYS A 67 10.23 3.82 11.82
CA LYS A 67 9.42 4.65 12.71
C LYS A 67 8.12 5.10 12.03
N ILE A 68 8.21 5.66 10.82
CA ILE A 68 7.02 6.12 10.09
C ILE A 68 6.15 4.92 9.64
N ALA A 69 6.77 3.80 9.25
CA ALA A 69 6.03 2.57 8.94
C ALA A 69 5.19 2.08 10.13
N GLY A 70 5.73 2.13 11.35
CA GLY A 70 4.98 1.80 12.57
C GLY A 70 3.80 2.75 12.82
N GLU A 71 4.01 4.06 12.65
CA GLU A 71 2.92 5.05 12.74
C GLU A 71 1.81 4.80 11.71
N CYS A 72 2.19 4.37 10.49
CA CYS A 72 1.26 4.00 9.44
C CYS A 72 0.50 2.71 9.76
N GLU A 73 1.19 1.68 10.26
CA GLU A 73 0.59 0.42 10.70
C GLU A 73 -0.44 0.65 11.81
N ASP A 74 -0.10 1.46 12.81
CA ASP A 74 -1.00 1.84 13.90
C ASP A 74 -2.23 2.62 13.43
N ALA A 75 -2.08 3.46 12.40
CA ALA A 75 -3.18 4.24 11.84
C ALA A 75 -4.13 3.38 10.97
N LEU A 76 -3.58 2.46 10.18
CA LEU A 76 -4.35 1.64 9.25
C LEU A 76 -4.95 0.40 9.91
N GLN A 77 -4.29 -0.10 10.96
CA GLN A 77 -4.72 -1.23 11.79
C GLN A 77 -5.15 -2.46 11.00
N TYR A 78 -4.50 -2.80 9.90
CA TYR A 78 -5.00 -3.91 9.07
C TYR A 78 -4.99 -5.26 9.79
N GLY A 79 -4.23 -5.41 10.88
CA GLY A 79 -4.02 -6.68 11.56
C GLY A 79 -3.15 -7.65 10.74
N ILE A 80 -2.45 -7.10 9.75
CA ILE A 80 -1.51 -7.77 8.85
C ILE A 80 -0.13 -7.22 9.23
N HIS A 81 0.84 -8.10 9.37
CA HIS A 81 2.20 -7.69 9.73
C HIS A 81 2.82 -6.86 8.61
N THR A 82 3.33 -5.68 8.98
CA THR A 82 3.97 -4.74 8.06
C THR A 82 5.48 -4.91 8.04
N TYR A 83 5.99 -5.22 6.86
CA TYR A 83 7.41 -5.19 6.52
C TYR A 83 7.78 -3.81 6.00
N VAL A 84 9.08 -3.50 5.99
CA VAL A 84 9.60 -2.22 5.52
C VAL A 84 10.57 -2.47 4.39
N ASP A 85 10.36 -1.82 3.25
CA ASP A 85 11.28 -1.87 2.11
C ASP A 85 12.60 -1.18 2.48
N GLU A 86 13.71 -1.73 1.97
CA GLU A 86 15.04 -1.19 2.21
C GLU A 86 15.20 0.20 1.59
N LEU A 87 16.17 0.98 2.07
CA LEU A 87 16.36 2.38 1.65
C LEU A 87 16.61 2.56 0.15
N ASP A 88 17.05 1.52 -0.55
CA ASP A 88 17.25 1.53 -2.00
C ASP A 88 15.96 1.28 -2.79
N ASP A 89 14.83 1.10 -2.12
CA ASP A 89 13.49 0.88 -2.69
C ASP A 89 13.44 -0.35 -3.62
N ALA A 90 14.22 -1.39 -3.33
CA ALA A 90 14.35 -2.57 -4.18
C ALA A 90 12.98 -3.24 -4.44
N VAL A 91 12.14 -3.42 -3.42
CA VAL A 91 10.82 -4.06 -3.57
C VAL A 91 9.87 -3.14 -4.35
N SER A 92 9.80 -1.87 -3.96
CA SER A 92 8.96 -0.86 -4.63
C SER A 92 9.26 -0.75 -6.12
N LYS A 93 10.56 -0.78 -6.50
CA LYS A 93 11.00 -0.76 -7.90
C LYS A 93 10.64 -2.06 -8.63
N ALA A 94 10.92 -3.21 -8.04
CA ALA A 94 10.63 -4.51 -8.65
C ALA A 94 9.14 -4.70 -8.95
N TYR A 95 8.27 -4.16 -8.09
CA TYR A 95 6.81 -4.26 -8.22
C TYR A 95 6.16 -3.00 -8.80
N ALA A 96 6.92 -1.99 -9.22
CA ALA A 96 6.36 -0.69 -9.65
C ALA A 96 5.23 -0.21 -8.72
N ALA A 97 5.48 -0.28 -7.41
CA ALA A 97 4.43 -0.23 -6.38
C ALA A 97 4.09 1.19 -5.93
N HIS A 98 4.91 2.19 -6.26
CA HIS A 98 4.66 3.57 -5.92
C HIS A 98 3.44 4.14 -6.68
N PRO A 99 2.52 4.88 -6.02
CA PRO A 99 2.52 5.27 -4.60
C PRO A 99 1.93 4.21 -3.66
N THR A 100 1.12 3.30 -4.20
CA THR A 100 0.59 2.12 -3.51
C THR A 100 0.11 1.11 -4.54
N ARG A 101 0.16 -0.19 -4.24
CA ARG A 101 -0.28 -1.23 -5.18
C ARG A 101 -0.65 -2.53 -4.49
N LEU A 102 -1.57 -3.27 -5.11
CA LEU A 102 -2.00 -4.61 -4.67
C LEU A 102 -1.56 -5.66 -5.67
N TYR A 103 -1.05 -6.77 -5.16
CA TYR A 103 -0.62 -7.92 -5.94
C TYR A 103 -1.17 -9.22 -5.33
N LEU A 104 -1.39 -10.23 -6.18
CA LEU A 104 -1.49 -11.63 -5.78
C LEU A 104 -0.36 -12.37 -6.50
N VAL A 105 0.51 -13.02 -5.73
CA VAL A 105 1.60 -13.86 -6.25
C VAL A 105 1.22 -15.32 -5.99
N GLY A 106 1.30 -16.13 -7.04
CA GLY A 106 1.03 -17.56 -6.96
C GLY A 106 2.15 -18.33 -6.26
N ILE A 107 1.86 -19.58 -5.87
CA ILE A 107 2.84 -20.48 -5.23
C ILE A 107 4.02 -20.83 -6.15
N ASP A 108 3.86 -20.63 -7.46
CA ASP A 108 4.87 -20.75 -8.50
C ASP A 108 5.74 -19.49 -8.65
N GLY A 109 5.48 -18.45 -7.85
CA GLY A 109 6.17 -17.16 -7.91
C GLY A 109 5.68 -16.24 -9.04
N ILE A 110 4.61 -16.61 -9.76
CA ILE A 110 4.08 -15.81 -10.86
C ILE A 110 2.98 -14.87 -10.35
N VAL A 111 2.98 -13.62 -10.83
CA VAL A 111 1.93 -12.66 -10.49
C VAL A 111 0.60 -13.08 -11.12
N ALA A 112 -0.33 -13.56 -10.30
CA ALA A 112 -1.68 -13.94 -10.70
C ALA A 112 -2.63 -12.73 -10.80
N TYR A 113 -2.32 -11.64 -10.07
CA TYR A 113 -3.04 -10.38 -10.18
C TYR A 113 -2.12 -9.21 -9.84
N ALA A 114 -2.20 -8.15 -10.64
CA ALA A 114 -1.59 -6.86 -10.37
C ALA A 114 -2.68 -5.79 -10.52
N ALA A 115 -2.90 -4.99 -9.47
CA ALA A 115 -3.76 -3.83 -9.58
C ALA A 115 -3.18 -2.81 -10.59
N GLY A 116 -4.07 -1.97 -11.13
CA GLY A 116 -3.70 -0.78 -11.89
C GLY A 116 -2.95 0.25 -11.04
N LEU A 117 -2.83 1.47 -11.59
CA LEU A 117 -2.09 2.54 -10.92
C LEU A 117 -2.78 3.00 -9.64
N GLY A 118 -2.05 2.95 -8.52
CA GLY A 118 -2.49 3.54 -7.26
C GLY A 118 -2.40 5.07 -7.27
N PRO A 119 -3.20 5.77 -6.44
CA PRO A 119 -4.19 5.22 -5.51
C PRO A 119 -5.52 4.82 -6.18
N LEU A 120 -5.73 5.20 -7.45
CA LEU A 120 -7.02 5.07 -8.14
C LEU A 120 -7.52 3.63 -8.29
N ASP A 121 -6.62 2.65 -8.44
CA ASP A 121 -6.99 1.23 -8.53
C ASP A 121 -6.64 0.41 -7.29
N PHE A 122 -6.44 1.05 -6.14
CA PHE A 122 -6.30 0.35 -4.87
C PHE A 122 -7.68 -0.14 -4.38
N HIS A 123 -8.11 -1.29 -4.91
CA HIS A 123 -9.42 -1.87 -4.63
C HIS A 123 -9.31 -3.27 -3.99
N PRO A 124 -9.41 -3.39 -2.65
CA PRO A 124 -9.39 -4.69 -1.98
C PRO A 124 -10.49 -5.64 -2.48
N TYR A 125 -11.63 -5.11 -2.89
CA TYR A 125 -12.68 -5.93 -3.54
C TYR A 125 -12.16 -6.69 -4.77
N LYS A 126 -11.40 -6.04 -5.67
CA LYS A 126 -10.84 -6.67 -6.87
C LYS A 126 -9.79 -7.72 -6.51
N LEU A 127 -8.95 -7.43 -5.52
CA LEU A 127 -8.00 -8.41 -4.97
C LEU A 127 -8.73 -9.63 -4.41
N GLY A 128 -9.82 -9.44 -3.66
CA GLY A 128 -10.65 -10.52 -3.15
C GLY A 128 -11.21 -11.40 -4.27
N LYS A 129 -11.70 -10.81 -5.37
CA LYS A 129 -12.12 -11.56 -6.55
C LYS A 129 -10.99 -12.35 -7.21
N ALA A 130 -9.78 -11.81 -7.23
CA ALA A 130 -8.60 -12.52 -7.74
C ALA A 130 -8.23 -13.71 -6.84
N ILE A 131 -8.27 -13.55 -5.51
CA ILE A 131 -8.06 -14.63 -4.54
C ILE A 131 -9.10 -15.74 -4.73
N GLU A 132 -10.40 -15.39 -4.82
CA GLU A 132 -11.47 -16.37 -5.06
C GLU A 132 -11.24 -17.17 -6.35
N LYS A 133 -10.81 -16.51 -7.42
CA LYS A 133 -10.51 -17.16 -8.69
C LYS A 133 -9.27 -18.07 -8.61
N TYR A 134 -8.26 -17.67 -7.84
CA TYR A 134 -7.01 -18.42 -7.71
C TYR A 134 -7.14 -19.68 -6.84
N LEU A 135 -8.02 -19.64 -5.84
CA LEU A 135 -8.27 -20.76 -4.92
C LEU A 135 -9.34 -21.75 -5.41
N ALA A 136 -10.09 -21.40 -6.45
CA ALA A 136 -11.13 -22.24 -7.04
C ALA A 136 -10.53 -23.38 -7.87
#